data_AF-A0A9E3V8Z9-F1
#
_entry.id   AF-A0A9E3V8Z9-F1
#
_cell.length_a   1.000
_cell.length_b   1.000
_cell.length_c   1.000
_cell.angle_alpha   90.00
_cell.angle_beta   90.00
_cell.angle_gamma   90.00
#
_symmetry.space_group_name_H-M   'P 1'
#
loop_
_entity.id
_entity.type
_entity.pdbx_description
1 polymer ?
#
loop_
_entity_poly.entity_id
_entity_poly.type
_entity_poly.pdbx_seq_one_letter_code
_entity_poly.pdbx_strand_id
1 'polypeptide(L)'
;MSSTRIPGSSSMPPMPKQPEPGTQTSDRYGNVIATRPAPAPERPPAGPPAPTSDRWGHVIAPPTERAPGVPTSTLHFSVHPGMDEVKGYAEQQGWLAKGFTHLSIVWQDLVFTTDNWKTTRTLRSSDVPSPVVNGRFLMPNVPKGAQVEFAIHVGVSCHAPSDIGGYRERGELWLNNAGQNFRQVSS
;
A
#
# COMPACT_ATOMS: atom_id res chain seq x y z
N MET A 1 8.48 -24.04 31.74
CA MET A 1 8.27 -22.62 31.39
C MET A 1 7.92 -22.58 29.91
N SER A 2 6.63 -22.45 29.60
CA SER A 2 6.10 -22.61 28.24
C SER A 2 6.33 -21.34 27.42
N SER A 3 7.12 -21.47 26.35
CA SER A 3 7.45 -20.39 25.41
C SER A 3 6.32 -20.24 24.39
N THR A 4 5.48 -19.23 24.55
CA THR A 4 4.45 -18.86 23.58
C THR A 4 5.12 -18.10 22.44
N ARG A 5 5.35 -18.76 21.30
CA ARG A 5 5.83 -18.13 20.07
C ARG A 5 4.73 -17.18 19.55
N ILE A 6 5.03 -15.89 19.46
CA ILE A 6 4.22 -14.93 18.70
C ILE A 6 4.68 -15.02 17.24
N PRO A 7 3.83 -15.46 16.29
CA PRO A 7 4.20 -15.50 14.88
C PRO A 7 4.05 -14.10 14.26
N GLY A 8 5.14 -13.34 14.22
CA GLY A 8 5.28 -12.20 13.31
C GLY A 8 5.73 -12.72 11.94
N SER A 9 4.84 -12.71 10.95
CA SER A 9 5.13 -13.21 9.60
C SER A 9 6.02 -12.23 8.84
N SER A 10 7.25 -12.61 8.51
CA SER A 10 8.17 -11.89 7.60
C SER A 10 7.81 -12.04 6.12
N SER A 11 6.58 -12.43 5.80
CA SER A 11 6.18 -12.74 4.42
C SER A 11 4.78 -12.22 4.15
N MET A 12 4.60 -11.62 2.96
CA MET A 12 3.29 -11.28 2.40
C MET A 12 2.32 -12.47 2.56
N PRO A 13 1.04 -12.24 2.87
CA PRO A 13 0.04 -13.30 2.80
C PRO A 13 0.00 -13.88 1.38
N PRO A 14 -0.25 -15.20 1.21
CA PRO A 14 -0.31 -15.80 -0.12
C PRO A 14 -1.43 -15.15 -0.94
N MET A 15 -1.06 -14.50 -2.05
CA MET A 15 -2.01 -14.06 -3.08
C MET A 15 -2.69 -15.29 -3.70
N PRO A 16 -4.03 -15.32 -3.81
CA PRO A 16 -4.70 -16.23 -4.73
C PRO A 16 -4.14 -15.99 -6.15
N LYS A 17 -3.77 -17.06 -6.86
CA LYS A 17 -3.32 -16.97 -8.26
C LYS A 17 -4.44 -16.37 -9.11
N GLN A 18 -4.17 -15.23 -9.73
CA GLN A 18 -5.08 -14.56 -10.67
C GLN A 18 -5.19 -15.40 -11.95
N PRO A 19 -6.39 -15.76 -12.42
CA PRO A 19 -6.58 -16.27 -13.77
C PRO A 19 -6.26 -15.16 -14.79
N GLU A 20 -5.55 -15.48 -15.87
CA GLU A 20 -5.23 -14.52 -16.93
C GLU A 20 -6.50 -13.91 -17.54
N PRO A 21 -6.55 -12.59 -17.85
CA PRO A 21 -7.74 -11.96 -18.41
C PRO A 21 -7.93 -12.35 -19.88
N GLY A 22 -8.98 -13.12 -20.16
CA GLY A 22 -9.52 -13.31 -21.50
C GLY A 22 -11.00 -13.69 -21.42
N THR A 23 -11.85 -13.05 -22.21
CA THR A 23 -13.26 -13.45 -22.32
C THR A 23 -13.34 -14.70 -23.19
N GLN A 24 -13.26 -15.87 -22.55
CA GLN A 24 -13.60 -17.14 -23.17
C GLN A 24 -15.11 -17.36 -23.06
N THR A 25 -15.78 -17.53 -24.19
CA THR A 25 -17.16 -18.01 -24.22
C THR A 25 -17.13 -19.49 -24.62
N SER A 26 -17.40 -20.35 -23.63
CA SER A 26 -17.54 -21.80 -23.79
C SER A 26 -19.02 -22.19 -23.88
N ASP A 27 -19.33 -23.26 -24.62
CA ASP A 27 -20.67 -23.84 -24.60
C ASP A 27 -20.97 -24.63 -23.32
N ARG A 28 -22.15 -25.24 -23.31
CA ARG A 28 -22.65 -26.10 -22.22
C ARG A 28 -21.81 -27.37 -22.00
N TYR A 29 -20.83 -27.67 -22.86
CA TYR A 29 -19.93 -28.81 -22.76
C TYR A 29 -18.44 -28.42 -22.65
N GLY A 30 -18.13 -27.13 -22.51
CA GLY A 30 -16.76 -26.65 -22.25
C GLY A 30 -15.87 -26.48 -23.49
N ASN A 31 -16.43 -26.52 -24.71
CA ASN A 31 -15.66 -26.27 -25.93
C ASN A 31 -15.63 -24.78 -26.27
N VAL A 32 -14.47 -24.28 -26.74
CA VAL A 32 -14.27 -22.88 -27.17
C VAL A 32 -14.77 -22.73 -28.60
N ILE A 33 -15.80 -21.90 -28.84
CA ILE A 33 -16.52 -21.86 -30.13
C ILE A 33 -16.16 -20.66 -31.01
N ALA A 34 -15.65 -19.55 -30.46
CA ALA A 34 -15.27 -18.40 -31.30
C ALA A 34 -14.24 -17.47 -30.68
N THR A 35 -13.24 -17.10 -31.49
CA THR A 35 -12.39 -15.91 -31.31
C THR A 35 -12.87 -14.83 -32.26
N ARG A 36 -13.45 -13.75 -31.74
CA ARG A 36 -13.82 -12.57 -32.56
C ARG A 36 -12.57 -11.68 -32.75
N PRO A 37 -12.20 -11.29 -33.97
CA PRO A 37 -11.17 -10.28 -34.20
C PRO A 37 -11.58 -8.93 -33.60
N ALA A 38 -10.62 -8.21 -33.01
CA ALA A 38 -10.83 -6.87 -32.45
C ALA A 38 -11.31 -5.87 -33.53
N PRO A 39 -12.21 -4.92 -33.19
CA PRO A 39 -12.55 -3.82 -34.09
C PRO A 39 -11.33 -2.93 -34.40
N ALA A 40 -11.34 -2.33 -35.59
CA ALA A 40 -10.25 -1.52 -36.17
C ALA A 40 -9.88 -0.28 -35.31
N PRO A 41 -8.66 0.29 -35.45
CA PRO A 41 -8.17 1.34 -34.57
C PRO A 41 -8.97 2.63 -34.77
N GLU A 42 -9.63 3.10 -33.71
CA GLU A 42 -10.16 4.46 -33.65
C GLU A 42 -9.02 5.47 -33.68
N ARG A 43 -9.22 6.58 -34.39
CA ARG A 43 -8.30 7.73 -34.46
C ARG A 43 -7.94 8.13 -33.02
N PRO A 44 -6.66 8.28 -32.65
CA PRO A 44 -6.31 8.56 -31.27
C PRO A 44 -6.96 9.88 -30.84
N PRO A 45 -7.58 9.93 -29.64
CA PRO A 45 -8.01 11.19 -29.07
C PRO A 45 -6.80 12.11 -28.99
N ALA A 46 -7.00 13.42 -29.21
CA ALA A 46 -5.94 14.42 -29.09
C ALA A 46 -5.17 14.15 -27.80
N GLY A 47 -3.87 13.86 -27.95
CA GLY A 47 -3.01 13.58 -26.81
C GLY A 47 -3.04 14.74 -25.81
N PRO A 48 -2.67 14.50 -24.55
CA PRO A 48 -2.55 15.56 -23.56
C PRO A 48 -1.68 16.71 -24.11
N PRO A 49 -1.95 17.97 -23.74
CA PRO A 49 -1.15 19.09 -24.20
C PRO A 49 0.33 18.81 -23.94
N ALA A 50 1.18 19.08 -24.94
CA ALA A 50 2.61 18.89 -24.81
C ALA A 50 3.13 19.64 -23.57
N PRO A 51 4.05 19.05 -22.79
CA PRO A 51 4.57 19.70 -21.60
C PRO A 51 5.22 21.02 -22.00
N THR A 52 4.78 22.12 -21.40
CA THR A 52 5.47 23.40 -21.55
C THR A 52 6.71 23.37 -20.67
N SER A 53 7.89 23.43 -21.30
CA SER A 53 9.16 23.60 -20.60
C SER A 53 9.36 25.06 -20.20
N ASP A 54 9.95 25.31 -19.04
CA ASP A 54 10.46 26.64 -18.72
C ASP A 54 11.73 26.98 -19.53
N ARG A 55 12.24 28.21 -19.37
CA ARG A 55 13.44 28.71 -20.07
C ARG A 55 14.72 27.90 -19.77
N TRP A 56 14.67 26.97 -18.81
CA TRP A 56 15.78 26.13 -18.36
C TRP A 56 15.60 24.64 -18.70
N GLY A 57 14.54 24.28 -19.43
CA GLY A 57 14.34 22.92 -19.93
C GLY A 57 13.70 21.95 -18.93
N HIS A 58 13.11 22.43 -17.84
CA HIS A 58 12.35 21.58 -16.92
C HIS A 58 10.95 21.31 -17.47
N VAL A 59 10.62 20.03 -17.61
CA VAL A 59 9.28 19.54 -17.96
C VAL A 59 8.33 19.89 -16.81
N ILE A 60 7.48 20.91 -16.99
CA ILE A 60 6.40 21.21 -16.06
C ILE A 60 5.25 20.26 -16.40
N ALA A 61 5.18 19.12 -15.69
CA ALA A 61 3.98 18.31 -15.72
C ALA A 61 2.81 19.18 -15.22
N PRO A 62 1.64 19.18 -15.89
CA PRO A 62 0.48 19.86 -15.34
C PRO A 62 0.20 19.25 -13.95
N PRO A 63 -0.15 20.06 -12.94
CA PRO A 63 -0.68 19.51 -11.71
C PRO A 63 -1.85 18.64 -12.12
N THR A 64 -1.79 17.34 -11.86
CA THR A 64 -2.90 16.42 -12.13
C THR A 64 -4.16 17.03 -11.54
N GLU A 65 -4.99 17.59 -12.41
CA GLU A 65 -6.35 18.00 -12.09
C GLU A 65 -7.01 16.75 -11.53
N ARG A 66 -7.24 16.75 -10.22
CA ARG A 66 -8.19 15.81 -9.62
C ARG A 66 -9.51 16.07 -10.33
N ALA A 67 -9.93 15.14 -11.19
CA ALA A 67 -11.21 15.24 -11.88
C ALA A 67 -12.31 15.50 -10.83
N PRO A 68 -13.11 16.58 -10.97
CA PRO A 68 -14.25 16.81 -10.10
C PRO A 68 -15.18 15.59 -10.16
N GLY A 69 -15.39 14.91 -9.03
CA GLY A 69 -16.30 13.77 -8.94
C GLY A 69 -15.67 12.41 -8.60
N VAL A 70 -14.35 12.31 -8.42
CA VAL A 70 -13.73 11.08 -7.90
C VAL A 70 -14.15 10.88 -6.44
N PRO A 71 -14.86 9.78 -6.07
CA PRO A 71 -15.22 9.54 -4.69
C PRO A 71 -13.95 9.36 -3.87
N THR A 72 -13.68 10.33 -3.00
CA THR A 72 -12.59 10.29 -2.03
C THR A 72 -13.16 10.10 -0.63
N SER A 73 -12.66 9.08 0.05
CA SER A 73 -12.90 8.85 1.47
C SER A 73 -11.59 8.84 2.23
N THR A 74 -11.68 8.71 3.54
CA THR A 74 -10.55 8.69 4.44
C THR A 74 -10.55 7.42 5.27
N LEU A 75 -9.35 6.88 5.47
CA LEU A 75 -9.06 5.83 6.44
C LEU A 75 -8.09 6.39 7.46
N HIS A 76 -8.25 6.05 8.75
CA HIS A 76 -7.33 6.49 9.80
C HIS A 76 -6.75 5.29 10.52
N PHE A 77 -5.43 5.14 10.44
CA PHE A 77 -4.67 4.13 11.17
C PHE A 77 -3.33 4.74 11.61
N SER A 78 -3.11 4.77 12.93
CA SER A 78 -1.92 5.38 13.52
C SER A 78 -0.91 4.30 13.89
N VAL A 79 0.21 4.27 13.16
CA VAL A 79 1.36 3.43 13.53
C VAL A 79 2.24 4.20 14.48
N HIS A 80 2.60 3.60 15.61
CA HIS A 80 3.51 4.22 16.57
C HIS A 80 4.50 3.21 17.16
N PRO A 81 5.68 3.66 17.64
CA PRO A 81 6.71 2.77 18.19
C PRO A 81 6.28 1.94 19.41
N GLY A 82 5.20 2.35 20.07
CA GLY A 82 4.64 1.68 21.24
C GLY A 82 3.85 0.40 20.93
N MET A 83 3.51 0.14 19.67
CA MET A 83 2.73 -1.04 19.26
C MET A 83 3.50 -2.34 19.52
N ASP A 84 2.80 -3.36 20.01
CA ASP A 84 3.41 -4.65 20.37
C ASP A 84 4.04 -5.36 19.16
N GLU A 85 3.42 -5.26 17.99
CA GLU A 85 3.98 -5.80 16.73
C GLU A 85 5.31 -5.13 16.37
N VAL A 86 5.43 -3.81 16.58
CA VAL A 86 6.65 -3.04 16.29
C VAL A 86 7.76 -3.37 17.31
N LYS A 87 7.41 -3.47 18.59
CA LYS A 87 8.34 -3.87 19.66
C LYS A 87 8.84 -5.29 19.46
N GLY A 88 7.92 -6.23 19.23
CA GLY A 88 8.24 -7.63 18.98
C GLY A 88 9.12 -7.81 17.75
N TYR A 89 8.90 -7.03 16.69
CA TYR A 89 9.81 -7.00 15.54
C TYR A 89 11.22 -6.53 15.92
N ALA A 90 11.36 -5.44 16.67
CA ALA A 90 12.67 -4.95 17.12
C ALA A 90 13.41 -5.95 18.03
N GLU A 91 12.68 -6.67 18.89
CA GLU A 91 13.22 -7.77 19.69
C GLU A 91 13.73 -8.92 18.82
N GLN A 92 12.95 -9.36 17.83
CA GLN A 92 13.31 -10.44 16.91
C GLN A 92 14.54 -10.09 16.07
N GLN A 93 14.69 -8.83 15.67
CA GLN A 93 15.89 -8.36 14.96
C GLN A 93 17.12 -8.22 15.89
N GLY A 94 16.96 -8.46 17.19
CA GLY A 94 18.03 -8.34 18.18
C GLY A 94 18.47 -6.90 18.45
N TRP A 95 17.73 -5.90 17.98
CA TRP A 95 18.10 -4.48 18.13
C TRP A 95 18.10 -4.07 19.61
N LEU A 96 17.09 -4.50 20.36
CA LEU A 96 17.01 -4.20 21.80
C LEU A 96 18.16 -4.84 22.58
N ALA A 97 18.60 -6.04 22.18
CA ALA A 97 19.76 -6.71 22.78
C ALA A 97 21.08 -5.99 22.51
N LYS A 98 21.17 -5.20 21.44
CA LYS A 98 22.31 -4.30 21.15
C LYS A 98 22.26 -3.00 21.97
N GLY A 99 21.25 -2.80 22.82
CA GLY A 99 21.05 -1.58 23.60
C GLY A 99 20.37 -0.45 22.80
N PHE A 100 19.82 -0.74 21.62
CA PHE A 100 19.07 0.24 20.83
C PHE A 100 17.63 0.30 21.37
N THR A 101 17.24 1.45 21.91
CA THR A 101 15.94 1.60 22.59
C THR A 101 15.04 2.65 21.93
N HIS A 102 15.58 3.47 21.03
CA HIS A 102 14.81 4.51 20.36
C HIS A 102 14.21 3.99 19.05
N LEU A 103 12.98 3.48 19.11
CA LEU A 103 12.21 3.02 17.96
C LEU A 103 11.50 4.18 17.25
N SER A 104 11.46 4.14 15.93
CA SER A 104 10.81 5.17 15.11
C SER A 104 10.20 4.57 13.85
N ILE A 105 9.07 5.14 13.41
CA ILE A 105 8.44 4.82 12.13
C ILE A 105 8.93 5.81 11.09
N VAL A 106 9.63 5.31 10.08
CA VAL A 106 10.32 6.14 9.07
C VAL A 106 9.38 6.49 7.92
N TRP A 107 8.52 5.55 7.54
CA TRP A 107 7.52 5.69 6.49
C TRP A 107 6.41 4.67 6.73
N GLN A 108 5.25 4.90 6.14
CA GLN A 108 4.11 3.99 6.22
C GLN A 108 3.30 4.01 4.93
N ASP A 109 2.98 2.83 4.42
CA ASP A 109 2.26 2.64 3.18
C ASP A 109 1.03 1.77 3.45
N LEU A 110 -0.11 2.16 2.88
CA LEU A 110 -1.36 1.41 2.99
C LEU A 110 -1.49 0.46 1.80
N VAL A 111 -1.68 -0.82 2.07
CA VAL A 111 -2.07 -1.80 1.06
C VAL A 111 -3.48 -2.28 1.37
N PHE A 112 -4.41 -2.06 0.44
CA PHE A 112 -5.83 -2.26 0.72
C PHE A 112 -6.60 -2.84 -0.45
N THR A 113 -7.79 -3.33 -0.12
CA THR A 113 -8.81 -3.83 -1.04
C THR A 113 -10.20 -3.42 -0.56
N THR A 114 -11.15 -3.36 -1.50
CA THR A 114 -12.59 -3.19 -1.22
C THR A 114 -13.42 -4.32 -1.81
N ASP A 115 -12.78 -5.38 -2.33
CA ASP A 115 -13.43 -6.44 -3.11
C ASP A 115 -12.89 -7.84 -2.77
N ASN A 116 -12.53 -8.05 -1.50
CA ASN A 116 -11.97 -9.31 -0.98
C ASN A 116 -10.66 -9.72 -1.67
N TRP A 117 -9.72 -8.77 -1.82
CA TRP A 117 -8.39 -8.95 -2.41
C TRP A 117 -8.38 -9.38 -3.88
N LYS A 118 -9.49 -9.17 -4.61
CA LYS A 118 -9.49 -9.33 -6.07
C LYS A 118 -8.68 -8.22 -6.74
N THR A 119 -8.83 -6.99 -6.22
CA THR A 119 -7.96 -5.86 -6.54
C THR A 119 -7.23 -5.41 -5.30
N THR A 120 -5.93 -5.16 -5.48
CA THR A 120 -5.05 -4.61 -4.46
C THR A 120 -4.59 -3.23 -4.90
N ARG A 121 -4.69 -2.26 -4.00
CA ARG A 121 -4.26 -0.89 -4.21
C ARG A 121 -3.24 -0.52 -3.14
N THR A 122 -2.30 0.35 -3.49
CA THR A 122 -1.27 0.84 -2.57
C THR A 122 -1.27 2.36 -2.54
N LEU A 123 -1.24 2.94 -1.35
CA LEU A 123 -0.98 4.37 -1.14
C LEU A 123 0.37 4.49 -0.44
N ARG A 124 1.33 5.16 -1.09
CA ARG A 124 2.67 5.28 -0.53
C ARG A 124 2.86 6.64 0.10
N SER A 125 3.48 6.66 1.28
CA SER A 125 3.87 7.90 1.94
C SER A 125 4.84 8.74 1.12
N SER A 126 5.60 8.11 0.21
CA SER A 126 6.55 8.76 -0.71
C SER A 126 5.92 9.44 -1.93
N ASP A 127 4.63 9.23 -2.21
CA ASP A 127 3.98 9.84 -3.37
C ASP A 127 3.85 11.37 -3.18
N VAL A 128 3.75 12.12 -4.28
CA VAL A 128 3.67 13.59 -4.26
C VAL A 128 2.43 14.07 -5.02
N PRO A 129 1.45 14.72 -4.36
CA PRO A 129 1.38 14.96 -2.92
C PRO A 129 1.16 13.66 -2.14
N SER A 130 1.68 13.59 -0.90
CA SER A 130 1.54 12.37 -0.09
C SER A 130 0.07 12.10 0.26
N PRO A 131 -0.44 10.88 -0.02
CA PRO A 131 -1.78 10.48 0.38
C PRO A 131 -1.86 10.17 1.89
N VAL A 132 -0.73 10.22 2.61
CA VAL A 132 -0.64 9.89 4.03
C VAL A 132 -0.32 11.14 4.83
N VAL A 133 -1.21 11.55 5.74
CA VAL A 133 -1.03 12.73 6.59
C VAL A 133 -1.46 12.38 8.02
N ASN A 134 -0.52 12.35 8.96
CA ASN A 134 -0.78 12.11 10.39
C ASN A 134 -1.65 10.85 10.64
N GLY A 135 -1.31 9.72 10.01
CA GLY A 135 -2.07 8.47 10.13
C GLY A 135 -3.39 8.44 9.33
N ARG A 136 -3.76 9.51 8.63
CA ARG A 136 -4.89 9.53 7.70
C ARG A 136 -4.43 9.22 6.29
N PHE A 137 -5.15 8.33 5.64
CA PHE A 137 -4.95 7.94 4.25
C PHE A 137 -6.10 8.51 3.41
N LEU A 138 -5.76 9.30 2.40
CA LEU A 138 -6.70 9.79 1.40
C LEU A 138 -6.92 8.69 0.36
N MET A 139 -8.13 8.13 0.30
CA MET A 139 -8.46 7.00 -0.55
C MET A 139 -9.16 7.45 -1.84
N PRO A 140 -8.44 7.53 -2.97
CA PRO A 140 -9.06 7.87 -4.25
C PRO A 140 -9.91 6.71 -4.77
N ASN A 141 -11.04 7.04 -5.40
CA ASN A 141 -11.98 6.07 -5.98
C ASN A 141 -12.50 5.04 -4.97
N VAL A 142 -12.68 5.46 -3.72
CA VAL A 142 -13.29 4.65 -2.65
C VAL A 142 -14.44 5.46 -2.07
N PRO A 143 -15.71 5.02 -2.26
CA PRO A 143 -16.87 5.66 -1.67
C PRO A 143 -16.76 5.75 -0.15
N LYS A 144 -17.31 6.81 0.43
CA LYS A 144 -17.51 6.89 1.88
C LYS A 144 -18.47 5.78 2.32
N GLY A 145 -18.24 5.20 3.49
CA GLY A 145 -19.01 4.06 3.98
C GLY A 145 -18.63 2.71 3.37
N ALA A 146 -17.61 2.67 2.51
CA ALA A 146 -17.12 1.40 1.96
C ALA A 146 -16.35 0.62 3.06
N GLN A 147 -16.56 -0.70 3.11
CA GLN A 147 -15.72 -1.57 3.92
C GLN A 147 -14.37 -1.75 3.22
N VAL A 148 -13.30 -1.42 3.93
CA VAL A 148 -11.92 -1.52 3.47
C VAL A 148 -11.23 -2.60 4.29
N GLU A 149 -10.62 -3.57 3.62
CA GLU A 149 -9.68 -4.49 4.24
C GLU A 149 -8.25 -4.07 3.85
N PHE A 150 -7.33 -4.03 4.82
CA PHE A 150 -6.01 -3.46 4.59
C PHE A 150 -4.92 -4.04 5.51
N ALA A 151 -3.69 -3.89 5.06
CA ALA A 151 -2.47 -4.06 5.84
C ALA A 151 -1.62 -2.79 5.72
N ILE A 152 -0.77 -2.54 6.70
CA ILE A 152 0.19 -1.43 6.65
C ILE A 152 1.59 -2.00 6.49
N HIS A 153 2.29 -1.53 5.46
CA HIS A 153 3.72 -1.78 5.30
C HIS A 153 4.45 -0.59 5.90
N VAL A 154 5.34 -0.82 6.85
CA VAL A 154 6.07 0.26 7.53
C VAL A 154 7.57 0.03 7.51
N GLY A 155 8.30 1.14 7.38
CA GLY A 155 9.72 1.19 7.68
C GLY A 155 9.93 1.46 9.16
N VAL A 156 10.58 0.54 9.85
CA VAL A 156 10.94 0.69 11.26
C VAL A 156 12.44 0.94 11.36
N SER A 157 12.84 1.86 12.24
CA SER A 157 14.24 2.03 12.60
C SER A 157 14.44 2.03 14.10
N CYS A 158 15.63 1.58 14.53
CA CYS A 158 16.05 1.62 15.92
C CYS A 158 17.49 2.17 16.01
N HIS A 159 17.78 2.93 17.05
CA HIS A 159 19.12 3.48 17.32
C HIS A 159 19.42 3.53 18.82
N ALA A 160 20.71 3.64 19.17
CA ALA A 160 21.11 3.86 20.56
C ALA A 160 20.72 5.27 21.02
N PRO A 161 20.44 5.48 22.32
CA PRO A 161 20.19 6.83 22.85
C PRO A 161 21.32 7.82 22.59
N SER A 162 22.56 7.33 22.51
CA SER A 162 23.76 8.13 22.23
C SER A 162 24.00 8.41 20.75
N ASP A 163 23.20 7.83 19.84
CA ASP A 163 23.40 7.97 18.39
C ASP A 163 22.78 9.26 17.87
N ILE A 164 23.56 10.35 17.96
CA ILE A 164 23.19 11.68 17.43
C ILE A 164 23.48 11.77 15.91
N GLY A 165 24.32 10.88 15.38
CA GLY A 165 24.86 10.91 14.02
C GLY A 165 24.12 10.06 12.97
N GLY A 166 22.96 9.50 13.30
CA GLY A 166 22.13 8.78 12.33
C GLY A 166 22.54 7.33 12.04
N TYR A 167 23.42 6.72 12.86
CA TYR A 167 23.55 5.27 12.87
C TYR A 167 22.22 4.69 13.34
N ARG A 168 21.58 3.91 12.48
CA ARG A 168 20.28 3.30 12.76
C ARG A 168 20.18 1.98 12.05
N GLU A 169 19.72 0.99 12.78
CA GLU A 169 19.22 -0.23 12.17
C GLU A 169 17.87 0.09 11.54
N ARG A 170 17.63 -0.47 10.37
CA ARG A 170 16.42 -0.27 9.58
C ARG A 170 15.89 -1.60 9.13
N GLY A 171 14.58 -1.72 9.12
CA GLY A 171 13.89 -2.91 8.66
C GLY A 171 12.48 -2.56 8.22
N GLU A 172 11.83 -3.55 7.63
CA GLU A 172 10.47 -3.43 7.14
C GLU A 172 9.57 -4.39 7.90
N LEU A 173 8.39 -3.91 8.26
CA LEU A 173 7.40 -4.68 8.99
C LEU A 173 6.05 -4.57 8.31
N TRP A 174 5.38 -5.70 8.17
CA TRP A 174 3.98 -5.76 7.78
C TRP A 174 3.12 -5.84 9.03
N LEU A 175 2.26 -4.85 9.20
CA LEU A 175 1.20 -4.84 10.20
C LEU A 175 -0.06 -5.35 9.49
N ASN A 176 -0.44 -6.59 9.80
CA ASN A 176 -1.58 -7.26 9.19
C ASN A 176 -2.43 -8.02 10.22
N ASN A 177 -2.45 -7.58 11.48
CA ASN A 177 -3.27 -8.15 12.54
C ASN A 177 -3.07 -9.68 12.65
N ALA A 178 -1.82 -10.11 12.84
CA ALA A 178 -1.43 -11.52 12.86
C ALA A 178 -1.93 -12.35 11.64
N GLY A 179 -1.96 -11.74 10.45
CA GLY A 179 -2.39 -12.36 9.20
C GLY A 179 -3.89 -12.27 8.89
N GLN A 180 -4.69 -11.64 9.75
CA GLN A 180 -6.14 -11.44 9.50
C GLN A 180 -6.47 -10.16 8.71
N ASN A 181 -5.49 -9.27 8.52
CA ASN A 181 -5.66 -7.91 8.04
C ASN A 181 -6.56 -7.06 8.96
N PHE A 182 -6.53 -5.75 8.76
CA PHE A 182 -7.42 -4.81 9.42
C PHE A 182 -8.66 -4.57 8.57
N ARG A 183 -9.79 -4.28 9.22
CA ARG A 183 -11.05 -3.93 8.55
C ARG A 183 -11.63 -2.67 9.16
N GLN A 184 -11.98 -1.69 8.32
CA GLN A 184 -12.57 -0.43 8.76
C GLN A 184 -13.51 0.11 7.67
N VAL A 185 -14.52 0.86 8.09
CA VAL A 185 -15.41 1.60 7.19
C VAL A 185 -14.80 2.97 6.90
N SER A 186 -14.68 3.32 5.61
CA SER A 186 -14.12 4.62 5.20
C SER A 186 -15.06 5.79 5.53
N SER A 187 -14.50 6.97 5.81
CA SER A 187 -15.22 8.20 6.23
C SER A 187 -15.16 9.34 5.21
#